data_AF-A0A7S3U870-F1
#
_entry.id   AF-A0A7S3U870-F1
#
_cell.length_a   1.000
_cell.length_b   1.000
_cell.length_c   1.000
_cell.angle_alpha   90.00
_cell.angle_beta   90.00
_cell.angle_gamma   90.00
#
_symmetry.space_group_name_H-M   'P 1'
#
loop_
_entity.id
_entity.type
_entity.pdbx_description
1 polymer ?
#
loop_
_entity_poly.entity_id
_entity_poly.type
_entity_poly.pdbx_seq_one_letter_code
_entity_poly.pdbx_strand_id
1 'polypeptide(L)'
;DVIASIRQKCSQQRIRIGEFFRDFDKLRSGYITAGQFRIGLNMAKCVISASEFKLLLDTFRAPKAGEHIKWREFCDVVDEVFTKKGLEKNVDITLDDARTNRIYGRQAASKVDKKIVEHVVARFKEVIMRQRL
;
A
#
# COMPACT_ATOMS: atom_id res chain seq x y z
N ASP A 1 17.27 4.04 3.56
CA ASP A 1 16.80 3.17 2.47
C ASP A 1 15.45 3.70 1.97
N VAL A 2 15.35 4.09 0.70
CA VAL A 2 14.15 4.74 0.14
C VAL A 2 12.95 3.79 0.09
N ILE A 3 13.18 2.52 -0.21
CA ILE A 3 12.13 1.50 -0.30
C ILE A 3 11.54 1.25 1.10
N ALA A 4 12.38 1.11 2.13
CA ALA A 4 11.91 0.94 3.50
C ALA A 4 11.02 2.10 3.97
N SER A 5 11.37 3.34 3.63
CA SER A 5 10.57 4.53 3.95
C SER A 5 9.21 4.52 3.24
N ILE A 6 9.19 4.21 1.94
CA ILE A 6 7.95 4.10 1.16
C ILE A 6 7.06 2.98 1.73
N ARG A 7 7.64 1.81 2.02
CA ARG A 7 6.93 0.67 2.62
C ARG A 7 6.27 1.05 3.94
N GLN A 8 7.03 1.67 4.85
CA GLN A 8 6.52 2.11 6.14
C GLN A 8 5.33 3.07 5.97
N LYS A 9 5.43 4.04 5.05
CA LYS A 9 4.36 4.99 4.76
C LYS A 9 3.12 4.32 4.19
N CYS A 10 3.29 3.44 3.21
CA CYS A 10 2.18 2.70 2.61
C CYS A 10 1.46 1.84 3.64
N SER A 11 2.21 1.19 4.54
CA SER A 11 1.65 0.40 5.64
C SER A 11 0.85 1.26 6.63
N GLN A 12 1.45 2.33 7.15
CA GLN A 12 0.81 3.21 8.13
C GLN A 12 -0.47 3.86 7.61
N GLN A 13 -0.47 4.25 6.34
CA GLN A 13 -1.57 5.00 5.71
C GLN A 13 -2.49 4.11 4.86
N ARG A 14 -2.26 2.79 4.85
CA ARG A 14 -3.04 1.80 4.09
C ARG A 14 -3.10 2.09 2.58
N ILE A 15 -2.03 2.69 2.05
CA ILE A 15 -1.95 3.15 0.65
C ILE A 15 -1.63 1.96 -0.25
N ARG A 16 -2.48 1.74 -1.26
CA ARG A 16 -2.21 0.80 -2.36
C ARG A 16 -1.48 1.53 -3.48
N ILE A 17 -0.16 1.56 -3.42
CA ILE A 17 0.65 2.41 -4.30
C ILE A 17 0.48 2.08 -5.80
N GLY A 18 0.24 0.80 -6.12
CA GLY A 18 0.02 0.34 -7.50
C GLY A 18 -1.20 0.95 -8.21
N GLU A 19 -2.22 1.38 -7.45
CA GLU A 19 -3.42 2.00 -8.03
C GLU A 19 -3.09 3.33 -8.73
N PHE A 20 -2.11 4.09 -8.23
CA PHE A 20 -1.71 5.38 -8.81
C PHE A 20 -0.89 5.25 -10.09
N PHE A 21 -0.42 4.04 -10.44
CA PHE A 21 0.34 3.80 -11.66
C PHE A 21 -0.51 3.18 -12.77
N ARG A 22 -1.61 2.51 -12.42
CA ARG A 22 -2.44 1.75 -13.36
C ARG A 22 -2.98 2.60 -14.49
N ASP A 23 -3.37 3.84 -14.21
CA ASP A 23 -3.95 4.76 -15.21
C ASP A 23 -2.92 5.20 -16.28
N PHE A 24 -1.63 5.13 -15.96
CA PHE A 24 -0.54 5.45 -16.89
C PHE A 24 -0.15 4.26 -17.77
N ASP A 25 -0.49 3.03 -17.37
CA ASP A 25 -0.19 1.79 -18.09
C ASP A 25 -1.46 1.13 -18.66
N LYS A 26 -2.20 1.88 -19.50
CA LYS A 26 -3.48 1.44 -20.09
C LYS A 26 -3.38 0.12 -20.85
N LEU A 27 -2.23 -0.13 -21.49
CA LEU A 27 -1.95 -1.36 -22.24
C LEU A 27 -1.43 -2.51 -21.36
N ARG A 28 -1.37 -2.32 -20.04
CA ARG A 28 -0.91 -3.32 -19.07
C ARG A 28 0.49 -3.87 -19.40
N SER A 29 1.36 -3.03 -19.95
CA SER A 29 2.73 -3.36 -20.34
C SER A 29 3.66 -3.61 -19.16
N GLY A 30 3.32 -3.10 -17.97
CA GLY A 30 4.18 -3.11 -16.78
C GLY A 30 5.20 -1.98 -16.74
N TYR A 31 5.15 -1.06 -17.71
CA TYR A 31 6.09 0.05 -17.85
C TYR A 31 5.37 1.39 -17.93
N ILE A 32 5.94 2.41 -17.29
CA ILE A 32 5.50 3.81 -17.41
C ILE A 32 6.72 4.72 -17.53
N THR A 33 6.56 5.95 -18.00
CA THR A 33 7.67 6.90 -18.08
C THR A 33 8.11 7.34 -16.68
N ALA A 34 9.36 7.79 -16.53
CA ALA A 34 9.87 8.36 -15.28
C ALA A 34 8.96 9.50 -14.77
N GLY A 35 8.51 10.40 -15.65
CA GLY A 35 7.59 11.48 -15.27
C GLY A 35 6.27 10.97 -14.70
N GLN A 36 5.65 9.98 -15.35
CA GLN A 36 4.41 9.34 -14.85
C GLN A 36 4.63 8.65 -13.50
N PHE A 37 5.77 7.99 -13.32
CA PHE A 37 6.13 7.38 -12.04
C PHE A 37 6.28 8.43 -10.93
N ARG A 38 6.93 9.56 -11.20
CA ARG A 38 7.03 10.67 -10.23
C ARG A 38 5.66 11.21 -9.83
N ILE A 39 4.75 11.36 -10.79
CA ILE A 39 3.37 11.80 -10.54
C ILE A 39 2.66 10.79 -9.64
N GLY A 40 2.73 9.49 -9.96
CA GLY A 40 2.09 8.45 -9.13
C GLY A 40 2.63 8.39 -7.69
N LEU A 41 3.94 8.56 -7.49
CA LEU A 41 4.54 8.69 -6.15
C LEU A 41 3.98 9.90 -5.38
N ASN A 42 3.88 11.06 -6.04
CA ASN A 42 3.33 12.28 -5.45
C ASN A 42 1.83 12.13 -5.11
N MET A 43 1.05 11.44 -5.95
CA MET A 43 -0.37 11.14 -5.68
C MET A 43 -0.51 10.22 -4.47
N ALA A 44 0.38 9.23 -4.34
CA ALA A 44 0.51 8.37 -3.16
C ALA A 44 1.09 9.09 -1.93
N LYS A 45 1.30 10.42 -2.00
CA LYS A 45 1.96 11.25 -0.98
C LYS A 45 3.35 10.75 -0.59
N CYS A 46 3.99 9.92 -1.41
CA CYS A 46 5.35 9.44 -1.23
C CYS A 46 6.33 10.45 -1.83
N VAL A 47 6.56 11.54 -1.08
CA VAL A 47 7.50 12.59 -1.48
C VAL A 47 8.92 12.11 -1.18
N ILE A 48 9.75 12.05 -2.22
CA ILE A 48 11.15 11.65 -2.14
C ILE A 48 12.04 12.70 -2.84
N SER A 49 13.31 12.75 -2.45
CA SER A 49 14.30 13.64 -3.03
C SER A 49 14.63 13.28 -4.48
N ALA A 50 15.30 14.18 -5.20
CA ALA A 50 15.74 13.93 -6.57
C ALA A 50 16.75 12.78 -6.67
N SER A 51 17.66 12.66 -5.70
CA SER A 51 18.65 11.58 -5.62
C SER A 51 18.00 10.23 -5.34
N GLU A 52 17.06 10.15 -4.40
CA GLU A 52 16.30 8.92 -4.13
C GLU A 52 15.46 8.50 -5.33
N PHE A 53 14.85 9.47 -6.02
CA PHE A 53 14.09 9.18 -7.24
C PHE A 53 14.99 8.63 -8.34
N LYS A 54 16.18 9.21 -8.55
CA LYS A 54 17.17 8.67 -9.50
C LYS A 54 17.58 7.25 -9.15
N LEU A 55 17.81 6.97 -7.86
CA LEU A 55 18.12 5.61 -7.39
C LEU A 55 17.01 4.61 -7.75
N LEU A 56 15.74 4.98 -7.57
CA LEU A 56 14.61 4.14 -7.98
C LEU A 56 14.57 3.93 -9.50
N LEU A 57 14.82 4.97 -10.29
CA LEU A 57 14.85 4.87 -11.76
C LEU A 57 15.95 3.90 -12.23
N ASP A 58 17.13 3.96 -11.62
CA ASP A 58 18.25 3.08 -11.97
C ASP A 58 17.98 1.63 -11.51
N THR A 59 17.36 1.45 -10.35
CA THR A 59 17.05 0.11 -9.79
C THR A 59 15.96 -0.60 -10.59
N PHE A 60 14.91 0.11 -11.00
CA PHE A 60 13.75 -0.47 -11.68
C PHE A 60 13.69 -0.09 -13.16
N ARG A 61 14.82 0.19 -13.80
CA ARG A 61 14.90 0.60 -15.20
C ARG A 61 14.28 -0.44 -16.13
N ALA A 62 13.40 0.00 -17.04
CA ALA A 62 12.81 -0.87 -18.05
C ALA A 62 13.74 -1.07 -19.26
N PRO A 63 13.74 -2.25 -19.92
CA PRO A 63 14.51 -2.51 -21.15
C PRO A 63 13.82 -1.90 -22.38
N LYS A 64 13.44 -0.62 -22.31
CA LYS A 64 12.72 0.11 -23.37
C LYS A 64 13.47 1.39 -23.70
N ALA A 65 13.37 1.84 -24.95
CA ALA A 65 13.91 3.13 -25.34
C ALA A 65 13.30 4.27 -24.50
N GLY A 66 14.15 5.19 -24.05
CA GLY A 66 13.78 6.29 -23.14
C GLY A 66 13.74 5.90 -21.67
N GLU A 67 13.46 6.88 -20.80
CA GLU A 67 13.41 6.67 -19.35
C GLU A 67 12.06 6.09 -18.92
N HIS A 68 11.99 4.76 -18.92
CA HIS A 68 10.85 4.00 -18.42
C HIS A 68 11.22 3.18 -17.20
N ILE A 69 10.22 2.92 -16.35
CA ILE A 69 10.37 2.16 -15.12
C ILE A 69 9.44 0.96 -15.09
N LYS A 70 9.92 -0.14 -14.52
CA LYS A 70 9.19 -1.39 -14.26
C LYS A 70 8.35 -1.22 -12.99
N TRP A 71 7.29 -0.43 -13.09
CA TRP A 71 6.50 -0.01 -11.92
C TRP A 71 5.87 -1.20 -11.18
N ARG A 72 5.56 -2.31 -11.87
CA ARG A 72 5.06 -3.53 -11.24
C ARG A 72 6.07 -4.20 -10.34
N GLU A 73 7.33 -4.32 -10.79
CA GLU A 73 8.41 -4.85 -9.96
C GLU A 73 8.68 -3.93 -8.76
N PHE A 74 8.61 -2.61 -8.95
CA PHE A 74 8.66 -1.67 -7.84
C PHE A 74 7.54 -1.91 -6.82
N CYS A 75 6.29 -2.06 -7.27
CA CYS A 75 5.16 -2.37 -6.39
C CYS A 75 5.35 -3.71 -5.69
N ASP A 76 5.77 -4.74 -6.42
CA ASP A 76 6.05 -6.06 -5.86
C ASP A 76 7.06 -5.96 -4.73
N VAL A 77 8.16 -5.23 -4.91
CA VAL A 77 9.17 -5.02 -3.87
C VAL A 77 8.57 -4.22 -2.71
N VAL A 78 7.80 -3.16 -2.94
CA VAL A 78 7.13 -2.42 -1.85
C VAL A 78 6.16 -3.33 -1.08
N ASP A 79 5.49 -4.26 -1.77
CA ASP A 79 4.51 -5.18 -1.20
C ASP A 79 5.15 -6.49 -0.66
N GLU A 80 6.41 -6.82 -0.98
CA GLU A 80 7.07 -8.11 -0.67
C GLU A 80 7.24 -8.38 0.83
N VAL A 81 7.17 -7.34 1.68
CA VAL A 81 7.08 -7.53 3.13
C VAL A 81 5.77 -8.23 3.55
N PHE A 82 4.80 -8.37 2.63
CA PHE A 82 3.47 -8.93 2.88
C PHE A 82 3.16 -10.25 2.16
N THR A 83 4.00 -10.72 1.23
CA THR A 83 3.81 -12.04 0.58
C THR A 83 5.08 -12.51 -0.14
N LYS A 84 5.60 -13.70 0.19
CA LYS A 84 6.56 -14.41 -0.67
C LYS A 84 5.84 -14.83 -1.97
N LYS A 85 6.31 -14.39 -3.13
CA LYS A 85 5.85 -14.94 -4.43
C LYS A 85 6.39 -16.37 -4.61
N GLY A 86 5.57 -17.27 -5.16
CA GLY A 86 5.94 -18.67 -5.44
C GLY A 86 5.25 -19.75 -4.60
N LEU A 87 4.15 -19.45 -3.90
CA LEU A 87 3.37 -20.48 -3.19
C LEU A 87 2.72 -21.50 -4.14
N GLU A 88 2.49 -21.14 -5.41
CA GLU A 88 1.84 -22.01 -6.39
C GLU A 88 2.67 -23.22 -6.83
N LYS A 89 3.96 -23.29 -6.46
CA LYS A 89 4.87 -24.41 -6.81
C LYS A 89 5.09 -25.43 -5.69
N ASN A 90 4.50 -25.23 -4.50
CA ASN A 90 4.60 -26.18 -3.38
C ASN A 90 3.19 -26.61 -2.95
N VAL A 91 2.85 -27.88 -3.21
CA VAL A 91 1.50 -28.45 -3.03
C VAL A 91 1.16 -28.75 -1.56
N ASP A 92 2.08 -28.55 -0.60
CA ASP A 92 1.81 -28.78 0.83
C ASP A 92 2.00 -27.51 1.66
N ILE A 93 1.06 -26.59 1.52
CA ILE A 93 0.96 -25.44 2.43
C ILE A 93 -0.43 -25.51 3.05
N THR A 94 -0.46 -25.69 4.37
CA THR A 94 -1.69 -25.69 5.17
C THR A 94 -2.55 -24.48 4.79
N LEU A 95 -3.79 -24.75 4.37
CA LEU A 95 -4.75 -23.84 3.74
C LEU A 95 -5.25 -22.66 4.60
N ASP A 96 -4.49 -22.20 5.59
CA ASP A 96 -4.84 -21.00 6.36
C ASP A 96 -4.50 -19.70 5.60
N ASP A 97 -3.54 -19.75 4.67
CA ASP A 97 -3.03 -18.57 3.95
C ASP A 97 -3.75 -18.26 2.62
N ALA A 98 -4.66 -19.13 2.17
CA ALA A 98 -5.29 -19.04 0.85
C ALA A 98 -6.63 -18.26 0.84
N ARG A 99 -6.74 -17.17 1.62
CA ARG A 99 -7.87 -16.23 1.45
C ARG A 99 -7.44 -15.07 0.58
N THR A 100 -8.38 -14.55 -0.22
CA THR A 100 -8.39 -13.14 -0.66
C THR A 100 -8.32 -12.29 0.61
N ASN A 101 -7.11 -12.01 1.07
CA ASN A 101 -6.93 -11.40 2.36
C ASN A 101 -7.46 -9.97 2.19
N ARG A 102 -8.49 -9.62 2.95
CA ARG A 102 -8.73 -8.21 3.29
C ARG A 102 -7.48 -7.80 4.06
N ILE A 103 -6.42 -7.36 3.37
CA ILE A 103 -5.10 -7.06 3.94
C ILE A 103 -5.12 -5.75 4.72
N TYR A 104 -6.09 -5.58 5.60
CA TYR A 104 -6.04 -4.56 6.62
C TYR A 104 -6.37 -5.30 7.89
N GLY A 105 -5.32 -5.68 8.61
CA GLY A 105 -5.44 -6.33 9.90
C GLY A 105 -6.48 -5.59 10.72
N ARG A 106 -7.50 -6.33 11.16
CA ARG A 106 -8.28 -5.92 12.32
C ARG A 106 -7.27 -5.91 13.46
N GLN A 107 -6.66 -4.76 13.74
CA GLN A 107 -5.91 -4.62 14.98
C GLN A 107 -6.90 -4.96 16.09
N ALA A 108 -6.54 -5.92 16.96
CA ALA A 108 -7.34 -6.16 18.16
C ALA A 108 -7.45 -4.83 18.88
N ALA A 109 -8.68 -4.39 19.17
CA ALA A 109 -8.93 -3.09 19.78
C ALA A 109 -8.03 -2.93 21.01
N SER A 110 -7.16 -1.92 20.99
CA SER A 110 -6.29 -1.62 22.12
C SER A 110 -7.13 -1.25 23.34
N LYS A 111 -6.54 -1.27 24.53
CA LYS A 111 -7.24 -0.79 25.75
C LYS A 111 -7.73 0.65 25.60
N VAL A 112 -7.03 1.45 24.79
CA VAL A 112 -7.41 2.83 24.47
C VAL A 112 -8.60 2.86 23.53
N ASP A 113 -8.60 2.04 22.47
CA ASP A 113 -9.72 1.97 21.52
C ASP A 113 -11.01 1.53 22.20
N LYS A 114 -10.93 0.55 23.13
CA LYS A 114 -12.08 0.10 23.91
C LYS A 114 -12.65 1.22 24.80
N LYS A 115 -11.80 1.98 25.47
CA LYS A 115 -12.21 3.14 26.29
C LYS A 115 -12.86 4.24 25.45
N ILE A 116 -12.33 4.52 24.26
CA ILE A 116 -12.90 5.52 23.35
C ILE A 116 -14.30 5.09 22.92
N VAL A 117 -14.46 3.82 22.52
CA VAL A 117 -15.77 3.29 22.11
C VAL A 117 -16.76 3.34 23.26
N GLU A 118 -16.36 2.91 24.47
CA GLU A 118 -17.21 2.98 25.67
C GLU A 118 -17.68 4.42 25.96
N HIS A 119 -16.76 5.37 25.89
CA HIS A 119 -17.06 6.78 26.14
C HIS A 119 -18.02 7.37 25.08
N VAL A 120 -17.79 7.06 23.80
CA VAL A 120 -18.65 7.52 22.70
C VAL A 120 -20.05 6.90 22.80
N VAL A 121 -20.15 5.61 23.11
CA VAL A 121 -21.42 4.91 23.29
C VAL A 121 -22.18 5.47 24.50
N ALA A 122 -21.50 5.71 25.62
CA ALA A 122 -22.13 6.30 26.81
C ALA A 122 -22.70 7.68 26.51
N ARG A 123 -21.90 8.56 25.88
CA ARG A 123 -22.35 9.90 25.50
C ARG A 123 -23.53 9.85 24.53
N PHE A 124 -23.50 8.94 23.56
CA PHE A 124 -24.59 8.79 22.61
C PHE A 124 -25.88 8.29 23.27
N LYS A 125 -25.78 7.33 24.20
CA LYS A 125 -26.92 6.88 25.03
C LYS A 125 -27.49 8.03 25.87
N GLU A 126 -26.64 8.85 26.48
CA GLU A 126 -27.10 10.03 27.22
C GLU A 126 -27.82 11.04 26.34
N VAL A 127 -27.31 11.30 25.13
CA VAL A 127 -27.95 12.20 24.17
C VAL A 127 -29.32 11.66 23.76
N ILE A 128 -29.42 10.37 23.42
CA ILE A 128 -30.71 9.72 23.08
C ILE A 128 -31.69 9.81 24.26
N MET A 129 -31.22 9.51 25.48
CA MET A 129 -32.08 9.55 26.68
C MET A 129 -32.53 10.96 27.04
N ARG A 130 -31.68 11.98 26.83
CA ARG A 130 -32.00 13.38 27.10
C ARG A 130 -32.91 14.00 26.04
N GLN A 131 -32.81 13.57 24.78
CA GLN A 131 -33.53 14.17 23.66
C GLN A 131 -34.79 13.40 23.23
N ARG A 132 -35.08 12.22 23.81
CA ARG A 132 -36.27 11.37 23.51
C ARG A 132 -36.85 11.61 22.10
N LEU A 133 -36.16 11.07 21.09
CA LEU A 133 -36.83 10.57 19.88
C LEU A 133 -37.49 9.23 20.18
#